data_AF-A0A8S0FPF6-F1
#
_entry.id   AF-A0A8S0FPF6-F1
#
_cell.length_a   1.000
_cell.length_b   1.000
_cell.length_c   1.000
_cell.angle_alpha   90.00
_cell.angle_beta   90.00
_cell.angle_gamma   90.00
#
_symmetry.space_group_name_H-M   'P 1'
#
loop_
_entity.id
_entity.type
_entity.pdbx_description
1 polymer ?
#
loop_
_entity_poly.entity_id
_entity_poly.type
_entity_poly.pdbx_seq_one_letter_code
_entity_poly.pdbx_strand_id
1 'polypeptide(L)'
;MRQKVPGDFAKKTLLVTTGSEAVENAVKIARAATKRSGTIAFSGAYHGRTHYTLALTGKVNPYSAGMGLMPGHVYRALYPCPLHGISEDDAIASIHRIFKNDAAPEDIAAIVIEPVQGEGGFYAATPAFMQRLRALCDEHGIMLIADEVQSGAGRTGTLFAMEHPLCPSAAISQWAWHQISPPLRNRSQAVSRWRASPGARK
;
A
#
# COMPACT_ATOMS: atom_id res chain seq x y z
N MET A 1 -21.01 -2.31 2.63
CA MET A 1 -19.64 -1.83 2.87
C MET A 1 -18.89 -1.44 1.58
N ARG A 2 -18.80 -2.29 0.55
CA ARG A 2 -18.13 -2.01 -0.75
C ARG A 2 -18.39 -0.60 -1.34
N GLN A 3 -19.64 -0.14 -1.30
CA GLN A 3 -20.05 1.16 -1.87
C GLN A 3 -19.44 2.37 -1.14
N LYS A 4 -18.97 2.20 0.09
CA LYS A 4 -18.44 3.28 0.94
C LYS A 4 -16.95 3.55 0.72
N VAL A 5 -16.21 2.64 0.09
CA VAL A 5 -14.79 2.90 -0.24
C VAL A 5 -14.70 3.87 -1.41
N PRO A 6 -13.78 4.84 -1.41
CA PRO A 6 -13.64 5.84 -2.48
C PRO A 6 -13.49 5.26 -3.89
N GLY A 7 -13.92 6.05 -4.89
CA GLY A 7 -13.76 5.77 -6.32
C GLY A 7 -14.93 5.00 -6.96
N ASP A 8 -15.19 5.30 -8.23
CA ASP A 8 -16.31 4.74 -9.01
C ASP A 8 -15.86 3.60 -9.93
N PHE A 9 -15.50 2.46 -9.34
CA PHE A 9 -15.08 1.26 -10.06
C PHE A 9 -15.62 -0.02 -9.43
N ALA A 10 -15.48 -1.13 -10.14
CA ALA A 10 -15.90 -2.43 -9.63
C ALA A 10 -14.98 -2.88 -8.48
N LYS A 11 -15.58 -3.20 -7.34
CA LYS A 11 -14.89 -3.44 -6.06
C LYS A 11 -15.29 -4.81 -5.50
N LYS A 12 -14.41 -5.48 -4.80
CA LYS A 12 -14.71 -6.72 -4.03
C LYS A 12 -14.25 -6.52 -2.60
N THR A 13 -14.46 -7.51 -1.74
CA THR A 13 -14.10 -7.36 -0.34
C THR A 13 -13.80 -8.73 0.26
N LEU A 14 -12.67 -8.84 0.94
CA LEU A 14 -12.22 -10.05 1.64
C LEU A 14 -12.13 -9.74 3.13
N LEU A 15 -12.84 -10.52 3.94
CA LEU A 15 -12.82 -10.46 5.39
C LEU A 15 -11.72 -11.34 5.96
N VAL A 16 -11.01 -10.81 6.96
CA VAL A 16 -9.98 -11.49 7.74
C VAL A 16 -10.05 -10.99 9.19
N THR A 17 -9.29 -11.62 10.09
CA THR A 17 -9.40 -11.38 11.54
C THR A 17 -8.53 -10.21 12.00
N THR A 18 -7.36 -10.04 11.40
CA THR A 18 -6.34 -9.08 11.85
C THR A 18 -5.92 -8.09 10.77
N GLY A 19 -5.36 -6.96 11.20
CA GLY A 19 -4.70 -6.00 10.30
C GLY A 19 -3.54 -6.63 9.54
N SER A 20 -2.75 -7.50 10.18
CA SER A 20 -1.63 -8.18 9.52
C SER A 20 -2.10 -9.14 8.42
N GLU A 21 -3.13 -9.95 8.66
CA GLU A 21 -3.73 -10.80 7.63
C GLU A 21 -4.25 -9.97 6.45
N ALA A 22 -4.80 -8.79 6.73
CA ALA A 22 -5.23 -7.90 5.68
C ALA A 22 -4.02 -7.40 4.87
N VAL A 23 -2.94 -6.88 5.48
CA VAL A 23 -1.78 -6.39 4.71
C VAL A 23 -1.20 -7.53 3.85
N GLU A 24 -1.06 -8.74 4.41
CA GLU A 24 -0.56 -9.88 3.66
C GLU A 24 -1.45 -10.25 2.47
N ASN A 25 -2.78 -10.28 2.66
CA ASN A 25 -3.69 -10.58 1.55
C ASN A 25 -3.72 -9.44 0.51
N ALA A 26 -3.57 -8.17 0.91
CA ALA A 26 -3.40 -7.05 -0.02
C ALA A 26 -2.19 -7.28 -0.93
N VAL A 27 -1.05 -7.62 -0.34
CA VAL A 27 0.19 -7.85 -1.09
C VAL A 27 0.11 -9.11 -1.93
N LYS A 28 -0.47 -10.22 -1.42
CA LYS A 28 -0.70 -11.44 -2.21
C LYS A 28 -1.53 -11.16 -3.45
N ILE A 29 -2.60 -10.37 -3.30
CA ILE A 29 -3.45 -9.94 -4.39
C ILE A 29 -2.67 -9.07 -5.38
N ALA A 30 -1.85 -8.13 -4.88
CA ALA A 30 -1.04 -7.27 -5.74
C ALA A 30 -0.02 -8.07 -6.56
N ARG A 31 0.68 -9.02 -5.92
CA ARG A 31 1.58 -9.96 -6.59
C ARG A 31 0.83 -10.82 -7.63
N ALA A 32 -0.36 -11.33 -7.29
CA ALA A 32 -1.16 -12.13 -8.20
C ALA A 32 -1.64 -11.34 -9.44
N ALA A 33 -1.97 -10.07 -9.27
CA ALA A 33 -2.45 -9.18 -10.33
C ALA A 33 -1.32 -8.67 -11.23
N THR A 34 -0.19 -8.28 -10.64
CA THR A 34 0.96 -7.72 -11.37
C THR A 34 1.93 -8.78 -11.89
N LYS A 35 1.93 -9.98 -11.29
CA LYS A 35 2.95 -11.04 -11.47
C LYS A 35 4.35 -10.64 -11.01
N ARG A 36 4.43 -9.67 -10.10
CA ARG A 36 5.66 -9.12 -9.53
C ARG A 36 5.80 -9.54 -8.07
N SER A 37 6.98 -9.41 -7.48
CA SER A 37 7.26 -9.92 -6.13
C SER A 37 7.64 -8.84 -5.12
N GLY A 38 8.26 -7.74 -5.56
CA GLY A 38 8.74 -6.66 -4.71
C GLY A 38 7.61 -5.85 -4.07
N THR A 39 7.85 -5.41 -2.84
CA THR A 39 6.96 -4.50 -2.13
C THR A 39 7.78 -3.37 -1.51
N ILE A 40 7.35 -2.13 -1.68
CA ILE A 40 7.96 -0.97 -1.02
C ILE A 40 7.08 -0.57 0.16
N ALA A 41 7.70 -0.36 1.33
CA ALA A 41 7.07 0.25 2.50
C ALA A 41 7.90 1.46 2.96
N PHE A 42 7.35 2.27 3.86
CA PHE A 42 7.98 3.52 4.28
C PHE A 42 8.72 3.39 5.63
N SER A 43 9.72 4.23 5.86
CA SER A 43 10.37 4.39 7.17
C SER A 43 9.35 4.81 8.24
N GLY A 44 9.45 4.27 9.45
CA GLY A 44 8.50 4.58 10.53
C GLY A 44 7.14 3.89 10.41
N ALA A 45 6.89 3.11 9.34
CA ALA A 45 5.61 2.45 9.14
C ALA A 45 5.33 1.33 10.16
N TYR A 46 4.07 0.99 10.37
CA TYR A 46 3.64 -0.19 11.11
C TYR A 46 2.53 -0.93 10.38
N HIS A 47 2.85 -2.12 9.89
CA HIS A 47 1.94 -2.94 9.08
C HIS A 47 1.58 -4.27 9.76
N GLY A 48 2.13 -4.53 10.95
CA GLY A 48 1.86 -5.74 11.71
C GLY A 48 3.09 -6.44 12.26
N ARG A 49 2.84 -7.64 12.79
CA ARG A 49 3.83 -8.49 13.47
C ARG A 49 3.89 -9.94 12.97
N THR A 50 3.14 -10.28 11.91
CA THR A 50 3.42 -11.53 11.18
C THR A 50 4.74 -11.37 10.44
N HIS A 51 5.43 -12.46 10.10
CA HIS A 51 6.80 -12.38 9.60
C HIS A 51 6.95 -11.47 8.34
N TYR A 52 5.98 -11.49 7.42
CA TYR A 52 6.00 -10.61 6.26
C TYR A 52 5.61 -9.16 6.60
N THR A 53 4.58 -8.95 7.42
CA THR A 53 4.19 -7.59 7.82
C THR A 53 5.18 -6.92 8.75
N LEU A 54 5.92 -7.70 9.52
CA LEU A 54 7.03 -7.24 10.32
C LEU A 54 8.17 -6.72 9.43
N ALA A 55 8.43 -7.37 8.29
CA ALA A 55 9.37 -6.88 7.30
C ALA A 55 8.91 -5.55 6.67
N LEU A 56 7.60 -5.33 6.55
CA LEU A 56 7.00 -4.07 6.09
C LEU A 56 6.99 -3.00 7.20
N THR A 57 7.01 -3.36 8.48
CA THR A 57 7.14 -2.43 9.61
C THR A 57 8.53 -1.79 9.64
N GLY A 58 8.59 -0.46 9.77
CA GLY A 58 9.78 0.37 9.57
C GLY A 58 10.53 0.76 10.84
N LYS A 59 10.32 0.04 11.95
CA LYS A 59 10.92 0.33 13.26
C LYS A 59 11.52 -0.94 13.87
N VAL A 60 12.82 -0.89 14.16
CA VAL A 60 13.57 -2.05 14.66
C VAL A 60 13.19 -2.39 16.10
N ASN A 61 13.30 -1.43 17.01
CA ASN A 61 12.88 -1.60 18.41
C ASN A 61 11.50 -0.94 18.61
N PRO A 62 10.48 -1.63 19.16
CA PRO A 62 10.51 -2.96 19.80
C PRO A 62 10.05 -4.13 18.92
N TYR A 63 9.94 -3.96 17.59
CA TYR A 63 9.21 -4.93 16.78
C TYR A 63 10.10 -6.03 16.14
N SER A 64 11.19 -5.68 15.45
CA SER A 64 12.00 -6.62 14.67
C SER A 64 13.38 -6.92 15.29
N ALA A 65 13.74 -6.25 16.39
CA ALA A 65 14.95 -6.54 17.15
C ALA A 65 15.00 -8.01 17.59
N GLY A 66 16.10 -8.70 17.26
CA GLY A 66 16.30 -10.11 17.62
C GLY A 66 15.57 -11.13 16.73
N MET A 67 14.84 -10.70 15.70
CA MET A 67 14.03 -11.59 14.85
C MET A 67 14.80 -12.20 13.66
N GLY A 68 16.08 -11.86 13.49
CA GLY A 68 16.94 -12.38 12.42
C GLY A 68 16.70 -11.75 11.05
N LEU A 69 17.01 -12.50 9.99
CA LEU A 69 16.81 -12.06 8.61
C LEU A 69 15.32 -12.00 8.28
N MET A 70 14.88 -10.86 7.73
CA MET A 70 13.51 -10.67 7.30
C MET A 70 13.29 -11.23 5.87
N PRO A 71 12.05 -11.56 5.49
CA PRO A 71 11.69 -11.91 4.12
C PRO A 71 12.24 -10.89 3.11
N GLY A 72 12.87 -11.40 2.04
CA GLY A 72 13.41 -10.58 0.96
C GLY A 72 12.32 -9.93 0.09
N HIS A 73 12.76 -9.10 -0.86
CA HIS A 73 11.90 -8.37 -1.80
C HIS A 73 10.95 -7.39 -1.09
N VAL A 74 11.41 -6.86 0.05
CA VAL A 74 10.79 -5.75 0.77
C VAL A 74 11.80 -4.61 0.82
N TYR A 75 11.43 -3.46 0.26
CA TYR A 75 12.29 -2.28 0.13
C TYR A 75 11.74 -1.13 0.97
N ARG A 76 12.62 -0.21 1.36
CA ARG A 76 12.31 0.85 2.32
C ARG A 76 12.50 2.23 1.71
N ALA A 77 11.40 2.92 1.45
CA ALA A 77 11.39 4.34 1.07
C ALA A 77 11.33 5.24 2.31
N LEU A 78 11.69 6.51 2.16
CA LEU A 78 11.52 7.53 3.18
C LEU A 78 10.09 8.05 3.19
N TYR A 79 9.49 8.19 4.38
CA TYR A 79 8.18 8.84 4.54
C TYR A 79 8.35 10.37 4.59
N PRO A 80 7.50 11.16 3.91
CA PRO A 80 7.57 12.62 4.00
C PRO A 80 7.28 13.07 5.43
N CYS A 81 8.26 13.69 6.08
CA CYS A 81 8.15 14.17 7.46
C CYS A 81 9.01 15.42 7.63
N PRO A 82 8.42 16.63 7.46
CA PRO A 82 9.15 17.88 7.62
C PRO A 82 9.77 18.05 9.02
N LEU A 83 9.14 17.49 10.06
CA LEU A 83 9.66 17.50 11.43
C LEU A 83 10.99 16.75 11.56
N HIS A 84 11.24 15.78 10.69
CA HIS A 84 12.48 15.01 10.62
C HIS A 84 13.37 15.46 9.45
N GLY A 85 13.07 16.60 8.82
CA GLY A 85 13.83 17.13 7.69
C GLY A 85 13.68 16.36 6.38
N ILE A 86 12.63 15.54 6.24
CA ILE A 86 12.36 14.76 5.02
C ILE A 86 11.27 15.47 4.23
N SER A 87 11.65 16.06 3.09
CA SER A 87 10.68 16.65 2.17
C SER A 87 9.92 15.60 1.36
N GLU A 88 8.85 16.01 0.68
CA GLU A 88 8.15 15.15 -0.27
C GLU A 88 9.05 14.73 -1.45
N ASP A 89 9.97 15.60 -1.85
CA ASP A 89 10.93 15.31 -2.92
C ASP A 89 11.94 14.25 -2.49
N ASP A 90 12.41 14.31 -1.23
CA ASP A 90 13.29 13.28 -0.67
C ASP A 90 12.58 11.92 -0.61
N ALA A 91 11.30 11.93 -0.22
CA ALA A 91 10.48 10.71 -0.17
C ALA A 91 10.31 10.08 -1.57
N ILE A 92 9.96 10.86 -2.59
CA ILE A 92 9.86 10.37 -3.98
C ILE A 92 11.23 9.96 -4.54
N ALA A 93 12.28 10.75 -4.29
CA ALA A 93 13.64 10.43 -4.71
C ALA A 93 14.15 9.12 -4.10
N SER A 94 13.75 8.80 -2.86
CA SER A 94 14.09 7.53 -2.22
C SER A 94 13.47 6.33 -2.95
N ILE A 95 12.27 6.47 -3.51
CA ILE A 95 11.63 5.42 -4.34
C ILE A 95 12.39 5.26 -5.65
N HIS A 96 12.74 6.35 -6.33
CA HIS A 96 13.56 6.28 -7.55
C HIS A 96 14.95 5.68 -7.30
N ARG A 97 15.53 5.91 -6.12
CA ARG A 97 16.79 5.29 -5.72
C ARG A 97 16.66 3.77 -5.58
N ILE A 98 15.57 3.27 -4.99
CA ILE A 98 15.24 1.83 -4.96
C ILE A 98 15.13 1.30 -6.38
N PHE A 99 14.39 2.00 -7.25
CA PHE A 99 14.22 1.62 -8.66
C PHE A 99 15.54 1.48 -9.41
N LYS A 100 16.52 2.33 -9.07
CA LYS A 100 17.82 2.34 -9.73
C LYS A 100 18.79 1.31 -9.18
N ASN A 101 18.77 1.05 -7.87
CA ASN A 101 19.85 0.37 -7.18
C ASN A 101 19.47 -1.01 -6.63
N ASP A 102 18.20 -1.24 -6.32
CA ASP A 102 17.78 -2.38 -5.49
C ASP A 102 16.74 -3.28 -6.19
N ALA A 103 15.81 -2.70 -6.95
CA ALA A 103 14.83 -3.45 -7.75
C ALA A 103 14.19 -2.58 -8.82
N ALA A 104 14.13 -3.08 -10.06
CA ALA A 104 13.49 -2.35 -11.15
C ALA A 104 11.98 -2.17 -10.90
N PRO A 105 11.33 -1.10 -11.42
CA PRO A 105 9.90 -0.89 -11.24
C PRO A 105 9.03 -2.08 -11.67
N GLU A 106 9.45 -2.81 -12.69
CA GLU A 106 8.82 -4.04 -13.19
C GLU A 106 8.88 -5.23 -12.23
N ASP A 107 9.73 -5.17 -11.20
CA ASP A 107 9.79 -6.19 -10.14
C ASP A 107 8.90 -5.83 -8.94
N ILE A 108 8.40 -4.60 -8.87
CA ILE A 108 7.59 -4.10 -7.74
C ILE A 108 6.09 -4.32 -8.00
N ALA A 109 5.48 -5.14 -7.15
CA ALA A 109 4.05 -5.42 -7.15
C ALA A 109 3.25 -4.29 -6.50
N ALA A 110 3.73 -3.77 -5.36
CA ALA A 110 3.00 -2.78 -4.59
C ALA A 110 3.88 -1.80 -3.83
N ILE A 111 3.33 -0.62 -3.59
CA ILE A 111 3.78 0.30 -2.55
C ILE A 111 2.71 0.34 -1.46
N VAL A 112 3.11 0.10 -0.21
CA VAL A 112 2.23 0.13 0.97
C VAL A 112 2.54 1.40 1.77
N ILE A 113 1.51 2.19 2.07
CA ILE A 113 1.63 3.46 2.79
C ILE A 113 0.48 3.62 3.78
N GLU A 114 0.77 4.14 4.97
CA GLU A 114 -0.25 4.69 5.87
C GLU A 114 -0.54 6.15 5.47
N PRO A 115 -1.78 6.53 5.11
CA PRO A 115 -2.10 7.94 4.82
C PRO A 115 -1.80 8.87 6.01
N VAL A 116 -1.96 8.33 7.22
CA VAL A 116 -1.45 8.91 8.46
C VAL A 116 -0.71 7.80 9.20
N GLN A 117 0.61 7.92 9.34
CA GLN A 117 1.41 6.93 10.10
C GLN A 117 0.96 6.91 11.54
N GLY A 118 0.54 5.75 12.04
CA GLY A 118 0.12 5.56 13.42
C GLY A 118 1.32 5.53 14.37
N GLU A 119 1.89 4.34 14.52
CA GLU A 119 3.03 4.08 15.40
C GLU A 119 4.30 4.87 15.02
N GLY A 120 4.36 5.38 13.79
CA GLY A 120 5.43 6.23 13.30
C GLY A 120 5.48 7.60 13.99
N GLY A 121 4.36 8.10 14.50
CA GLY A 121 4.28 9.39 15.20
C GLY A 121 3.14 10.31 14.76
N PHE A 122 2.06 9.77 14.18
CA PHE A 122 0.89 10.52 13.69
C PHE A 122 1.21 11.53 12.59
N TYR A 123 2.18 11.19 11.74
CA TYR A 123 2.55 12.00 10.58
C TYR A 123 1.59 11.75 9.42
N ALA A 124 0.95 12.81 8.93
CA ALA A 124 0.03 12.75 7.80
C ALA A 124 0.77 13.02 6.49
N ALA A 125 0.57 12.17 5.49
CA ALA A 125 0.96 12.46 4.12
C ALA A 125 0.09 13.59 3.57
N THR A 126 0.71 14.52 2.84
CA THR A 126 0.01 15.64 2.22
C THR A 126 -0.78 15.20 0.97
N PRO A 127 -1.74 16.00 0.50
CA PRO A 127 -2.40 15.77 -0.78
C PRO A 127 -1.45 15.64 -1.96
N ALA A 128 -0.49 16.56 -2.01
CA ALA A 128 0.46 16.64 -3.10
C ALA A 128 1.31 15.38 -3.16
N PHE A 129 1.80 14.91 -2.02
CA PHE A 129 2.58 13.67 -1.95
C PHE A 129 1.78 12.45 -2.39
N MET A 130 0.56 12.28 -1.90
CA MET A 130 -0.28 11.13 -2.25
C MET A 130 -0.64 11.10 -3.74
N GLN A 131 -0.89 12.26 -4.35
CA GLN A 131 -1.10 12.39 -5.80
C GLN A 131 0.15 12.00 -6.60
N ARG A 132 1.32 12.48 -6.19
CA ARG A 132 2.60 12.12 -6.82
C ARG A 132 2.87 10.62 -6.72
N LEU A 133 2.62 10.03 -5.55
CA LEU A 133 2.79 8.61 -5.31
C LEU A 133 1.83 7.77 -6.17
N ARG A 134 0.57 8.21 -6.32
CA ARG A 134 -0.41 7.59 -7.21
C ARG A 134 0.04 7.66 -8.68
N ALA A 135 0.49 8.82 -9.13
CA ALA A 135 0.98 9.01 -10.50
C ALA A 135 2.18 8.09 -10.80
N LEU A 136 3.14 8.00 -9.89
CA LEU A 136 4.29 7.09 -9.99
C LEU A 136 3.86 5.63 -10.05
N CYS A 137 2.89 5.23 -9.21
CA CYS A 137 2.34 3.88 -9.26
C CYS A 137 1.62 3.59 -10.58
N ASP A 138 0.88 4.56 -11.14
CA ASP A 138 0.20 4.41 -12.43
C ASP A 138 1.16 4.30 -13.61
N GLU A 139 2.24 5.09 -13.60
CA GLU A 139 3.29 5.08 -14.61
C GLU A 139 3.92 3.68 -14.74
N HIS A 140 4.27 3.06 -13.61
CA HIS A 140 4.99 1.79 -13.58
C HIS A 140 4.07 0.56 -13.45
N GLY A 141 2.76 0.76 -13.35
CA GLY A 141 1.80 -0.33 -13.14
C GLY A 141 1.92 -1.00 -11.77
N ILE A 142 2.35 -0.24 -10.76
CA ILE A 142 2.49 -0.69 -9.37
C ILE A 142 1.16 -0.46 -8.63
N MET A 143 0.80 -1.38 -7.75
CA MET A 143 -0.41 -1.23 -6.94
C MET A 143 -0.14 -0.36 -5.70
N LEU A 144 -0.98 0.65 -5.47
CA LEU A 144 -0.92 1.48 -4.27
C LEU A 144 -1.85 0.91 -3.19
N ILE A 145 -1.29 0.53 -2.07
CA ILE A 145 -2.01 0.03 -0.88
C ILE A 145 -1.93 1.10 0.21
N ALA A 146 -3.06 1.72 0.51
CA ALA A 146 -3.25 2.56 1.67
C ALA A 146 -3.61 1.70 2.89
N ASP A 147 -2.66 1.49 3.79
CA ASP A 147 -2.93 0.88 5.09
C ASP A 147 -3.69 1.88 5.97
N GLU A 148 -4.99 1.65 6.11
CA GLU A 148 -5.88 2.49 6.88
C GLU A 148 -6.25 1.86 8.22
N VAL A 149 -5.60 0.76 8.65
CA VAL A 149 -5.96 -0.02 9.85
C VAL A 149 -6.01 0.84 11.10
N GLN A 150 -5.34 1.99 11.14
CA GLN A 150 -5.48 2.97 12.22
C GLN A 150 -6.25 4.23 11.81
N SER A 151 -6.05 4.73 10.59
CA SER A 151 -6.59 6.02 10.11
C SER A 151 -8.03 6.00 9.59
N GLY A 152 -8.57 4.81 9.30
CA GLY A 152 -9.93 4.62 8.82
C GLY A 152 -10.99 4.62 9.93
N ALA A 153 -12.19 4.14 9.57
CA ALA A 153 -13.36 4.01 10.45
C ALA A 153 -13.74 5.31 11.20
N GLY A 154 -13.61 6.46 10.54
CA GLY A 154 -13.97 7.76 11.13
C GLY A 154 -12.84 8.45 11.90
N ARG A 155 -11.68 7.82 12.08
CA ARG A 155 -10.60 8.34 12.94
C ARG A 155 -10.15 9.76 12.55
N THR A 156 -10.13 10.04 11.25
CA THR A 156 -9.69 11.34 10.70
C THR A 156 -10.86 12.28 10.38
N GLY A 157 -12.09 11.96 10.78
CA GLY A 157 -13.30 12.75 10.49
C GLY A 157 -14.05 12.34 9.22
N THR A 158 -13.46 11.45 8.42
CA THR A 158 -14.08 10.77 7.28
C THR A 158 -13.99 9.26 7.46
N LEU A 159 -14.74 8.46 6.69
CA LEU A 159 -14.72 7.01 6.88
C LEU A 159 -13.33 6.42 6.56
N PHE A 160 -12.65 7.00 5.57
CA PHE A 160 -11.28 6.69 5.19
C PHE A 160 -10.47 7.98 5.14
N ALA A 161 -9.23 7.99 5.63
CA ALA A 161 -8.34 9.14 5.53
C ALA A 161 -8.07 9.52 4.07
N MET A 162 -8.13 8.53 3.17
CA MET A 162 -8.06 8.73 1.72
C MET A 162 -9.25 9.53 1.14
N GLU A 163 -10.33 9.77 1.88
CA GLU A 163 -11.46 10.62 1.45
C GLU A 163 -11.18 12.11 1.61
N HIS A 164 -10.20 12.48 2.43
CA HIS A 164 -9.82 13.87 2.57
C HIS A 164 -9.36 14.44 1.22
N PRO A 165 -9.41 15.77 1.04
CA PRO A 165 -8.74 16.44 -0.06
C PRO A 165 -7.25 16.06 -0.18
N LEU A 166 -6.68 15.46 0.87
CA LEU A 166 -5.41 14.76 0.96
C LEU A 166 -5.22 13.59 -0.04
N CYS A 167 -6.23 13.08 -0.76
CA CYS A 167 -5.96 12.14 -1.85
C CYS A 167 -7.11 11.96 -2.86
N PRO A 168 -7.13 12.70 -3.99
CA PRO A 168 -8.07 12.43 -5.05
C PRO A 168 -7.63 11.20 -5.87
N SER A 169 -8.39 10.12 -5.69
CA SER A 169 -8.48 8.94 -6.57
C SER A 169 -7.52 7.75 -6.37
N ALA A 170 -8.15 6.60 -6.06
CA ALA A 170 -7.68 5.22 -6.23
C ALA A 170 -6.37 4.81 -5.52
N ALA A 171 -6.39 4.77 -4.18
CA ALA A 171 -5.59 3.78 -3.43
C ALA A 171 -6.49 2.67 -2.87
N ILE A 172 -5.89 1.52 -2.63
CA ILE A 172 -6.52 0.39 -1.95
C ILE A 172 -6.50 0.68 -0.45
N SER A 173 -7.60 1.12 0.16
CA SER A 173 -7.66 1.38 1.61
C SER A 173 -7.82 0.08 2.42
N GLN A 174 -7.31 0.04 3.65
CA GLN A 174 -7.32 -1.16 4.50
C GLN A 174 -8.04 -0.99 5.85
N TRP A 175 -9.11 -1.77 6.03
CA TRP A 175 -9.64 -2.33 7.30
C TRP A 175 -10.41 -3.58 6.86
N ALA A 176 -10.03 -4.81 7.22
CA ALA A 176 -10.78 -6.05 6.92
C ALA A 176 -11.35 -6.21 5.48
N TRP A 177 -10.86 -5.47 4.48
CA TRP A 177 -11.61 -5.27 3.24
C TRP A 177 -10.71 -4.84 2.07
N HIS A 178 -10.14 -5.79 1.31
CA HIS A 178 -9.37 -5.42 0.10
C HIS A 178 -10.24 -5.07 -1.10
N GLN A 179 -9.87 -3.98 -1.77
CA GLN A 179 -10.32 -3.64 -3.12
C GLN A 179 -9.11 -3.49 -4.04
N ILE A 180 -9.27 -3.79 -5.32
CA ILE A 180 -8.18 -3.91 -6.28
C ILE A 180 -8.53 -2.96 -7.42
N SER A 181 -7.69 -1.97 -7.67
CA SER A 181 -7.71 -1.21 -8.92
C SER A 181 -6.60 -1.74 -9.84
N PRO A 182 -6.91 -2.22 -11.06
CA PRO A 182 -5.88 -2.43 -12.06
C PRO A 182 -5.27 -1.09 -12.49
N PRO A 183 -4.00 -1.05 -12.94
CA PRO A 183 -3.40 0.16 -13.49
C PRO A 183 -4.27 0.75 -14.62
N LEU A 184 -4.32 2.09 -14.70
CA LEU A 184 -5.21 2.84 -15.61
C LEU A 184 -5.15 2.35 -17.06
N ARG A 185 -4.02 1.80 -17.50
CA ARG A 185 -3.78 1.33 -18.87
C ARG A 185 -4.60 0.11 -19.31
N ASN A 186 -5.29 -0.61 -18.40
CA ASN A 186 -5.89 -1.92 -18.72
C ASN A 186 -7.31 -2.17 -18.17
N ARG A 187 -8.17 -1.15 -18.07
CA ARG A 187 -9.55 -1.29 -17.55
C ARG A 187 -10.44 -2.28 -18.33
N SER A 188 -10.22 -2.48 -19.63
CA SER A 188 -11.05 -3.37 -20.47
C SER A 188 -10.56 -4.82 -20.51
N GLN A 189 -9.25 -5.08 -20.39
CA GLN A 189 -8.67 -6.42 -20.55
C GLN A 189 -8.58 -7.24 -19.24
N ALA A 190 -8.47 -6.58 -18.09
CA ALA A 190 -8.37 -7.28 -16.80
C ALA A 190 -9.71 -7.93 -16.39
N VAL A 191 -10.84 -7.28 -16.73
CA VAL A 191 -12.19 -7.76 -16.39
C VAL A 191 -12.60 -8.95 -17.26
N SER A 192 -12.17 -9.00 -18.53
CA SER A 192 -12.48 -10.10 -19.44
C SER A 192 -11.69 -11.37 -19.12
N ARG A 193 -10.40 -11.25 -18.74
CA ARG A 193 -9.56 -12.40 -18.39
C ARG A 193 -9.97 -13.11 -17.10
N TRP A 194 -10.56 -12.40 -16.13
CA TRP A 194 -10.99 -13.01 -14.86
C TRP A 194 -12.37 -13.70 -14.93
N ARG A 195 -13.21 -13.33 -15.90
CA ARG A 195 -14.49 -14.02 -16.18
C ARG A 195 -14.31 -15.34 -16.93
N ALA A 196 -13.16 -15.54 -17.58
CA ALA A 196 -12.94 -16.64 -18.50
C ALA A 196 -12.23 -17.87 -17.89
N SER A 197 -11.90 -17.87 -16.59
CA SER A 197 -11.29 -19.04 -15.94
C SER A 197 -12.37 -19.98 -15.37
N PRO A 198 -12.66 -21.13 -16.00
CA PRO A 198 -13.60 -22.10 -15.47
C PRO A 198 -12.84 -22.99 -14.47
N GLY A 199 -12.87 -22.66 -13.18
CA GLY A 199 -12.17 -23.50 -12.21
C GLY A 199 -12.21 -23.13 -10.73
N ALA A 200 -12.77 -22.00 -10.32
CA ALA A 200 -12.81 -21.63 -8.90
C ALA A 200 -14.19 -21.91 -8.27
N ARG A 201 -14.53 -23.19 -8.12
CA ARG A 201 -15.45 -23.68 -7.08
C ARG A 201 -14.79 -24.87 -6.40
N LYS A 202 -14.22 -24.61 -5.22
CA LYS A 202 -14.22 -25.44 -4.01
C LYS A 202 -13.64 -24.59 -2.89
#